data_AF-A0A255YG32-F1
#
_entry.id   AF-A0A255YG32-F1
#
_cell.length_a   1.000
_cell.length_b   1.000
_cell.length_c   1.000
_cell.angle_alpha   90.00
_cell.angle_beta   90.00
_cell.angle_gamma   90.00
#
_symmetry.space_group_name_H-M   'P 1'
#
loop_
_entity.id
_entity.type
_entity.pdbx_description
1 polymer ?
#
loop_
_entity_poly.entity_id
_entity_poly.type
_entity_poly.pdbx_seq_one_letter_code
_entity_poly.pdbx_strand_id
1 'polypeptide(L)'
;MTMTITLNGEPHRIAAGSRISDLLASLDLPAKKVAVERNREIVPRSTYADVTLADGDALEIVHFVGGGQDDDAKDTDHWEVAGRRFTSRLIVGTGKYKDYAQNAAAAEASGAEIVTVAVRRVNVMDRSQPMLTDFLDPKRFTYLPNTAGCFTADDAIRTLRLAREAGGWNLVKLEVLGEARTLYPEMAETLKATEILVKDGFDVMVYCADDPIAAKRLEEAGAAAIMPLGSLIGSGLGIQNPVTLRLIIENAKVPVLVDAGVGTASDAAVAMELGCAGVLMNTAIAEAKDPIMMARAMKLAVESGRLAYRAGRMGKRRYADPSSPLAGLI
;
A
#
# COMPACT_ATOMS: atom_id res chain seq x y z
N MET A 1 -40.47 34.94 -37.92
CA MET A 1 -41.19 33.65 -37.86
C MET A 1 -40.35 32.68 -37.05
N THR A 2 -40.96 31.84 -36.22
CA THR A 2 -40.27 30.81 -35.43
C THR A 2 -40.46 29.44 -36.10
N MET A 3 -39.47 28.56 -35.95
CA MET A 3 -39.53 27.16 -36.39
C MET A 3 -39.27 26.23 -35.19
N THR A 4 -39.64 24.97 -35.32
CA THR A 4 -39.46 23.95 -34.27
C THR A 4 -38.45 22.93 -34.73
N ILE A 5 -37.46 22.65 -33.89
CA ILE A 5 -36.47 21.57 -34.05
C ILE A 5 -36.61 20.59 -32.88
N THR A 6 -36.01 19.41 -33.00
CA THR A 6 -35.80 18.50 -31.87
C THR A 6 -34.36 18.63 -31.41
N LEU A 7 -34.13 18.91 -30.13
CA LEU A 7 -32.79 19.10 -29.54
C LEU A 7 -32.62 18.12 -28.38
N ASN A 8 -31.67 17.18 -28.51
CA ASN A 8 -31.41 16.11 -27.55
C ASN A 8 -32.71 15.38 -27.12
N GLY A 9 -33.56 15.07 -28.11
CA GLY A 9 -34.85 14.42 -27.91
C GLY A 9 -36.04 15.32 -27.56
N GLU A 10 -35.84 16.61 -27.26
CA GLU A 10 -36.90 17.52 -26.81
C GLU A 10 -37.27 18.60 -27.85
N PRO A 11 -38.56 18.96 -28.04
CA PRO A 11 -38.94 20.03 -28.95
C PRO A 11 -38.41 21.40 -28.49
N HIS A 12 -37.77 22.13 -29.40
CA HIS A 12 -37.18 23.44 -29.13
C HIS A 12 -37.54 24.45 -30.23
N ARG A 13 -37.99 25.65 -29.85
CA ARG A 13 -38.39 26.71 -30.80
C ARG A 13 -37.26 27.72 -31.00
N ILE A 14 -36.93 27.99 -32.26
CA ILE A 14 -35.87 28.93 -32.65
C ILE A 14 -36.36 29.90 -33.73
N ALA A 15 -35.60 30.97 -33.97
CA ALA A 15 -35.90 31.89 -35.07
C ALA A 15 -35.65 31.21 -36.42
N ALA A 16 -36.55 31.43 -37.39
CA ALA A 16 -36.33 30.94 -38.74
C ALA A 16 -35.04 31.55 -39.32
N GLY A 17 -34.18 30.70 -39.91
CA GLY A 17 -32.89 31.11 -40.44
C GLY A 17 -31.72 31.07 -39.44
N SER A 18 -31.95 30.64 -38.19
CA SER A 18 -30.87 30.42 -37.21
C SER A 18 -29.85 29.39 -37.70
N ARG A 19 -28.57 29.65 -37.47
CA ARG A 19 -27.47 28.72 -37.71
C ARG A 19 -27.15 27.90 -36.47
N ILE A 20 -26.38 26.84 -36.62
CA ILE A 20 -25.94 26.02 -35.46
C ILE A 20 -25.19 26.87 -34.43
N SER A 21 -24.33 27.78 -34.88
CA SER A 21 -23.62 28.72 -33.99
C SER A 21 -24.56 29.64 -33.20
N ASP A 22 -25.65 30.12 -33.81
CA ASP A 22 -26.65 30.96 -33.13
C ASP A 22 -27.39 30.16 -32.06
N LEU A 23 -27.74 28.90 -32.37
CA LEU A 23 -28.35 27.98 -31.40
C LEU A 23 -27.42 27.73 -30.22
N LEU A 24 -26.16 27.37 -30.47
CA LEU A 24 -25.17 27.13 -29.41
C LEU A 24 -24.97 28.35 -28.52
N ALA A 25 -24.91 29.55 -29.12
CA ALA A 25 -24.83 30.79 -28.36
C ALA A 25 -26.08 31.03 -27.50
N SER A 26 -27.27 30.72 -28.01
CA SER A 26 -28.53 30.87 -27.25
C SER A 26 -28.64 29.90 -26.06
N LEU A 27 -27.95 28.76 -26.13
CA LEU A 27 -27.89 27.74 -25.08
C LEU A 27 -26.71 27.94 -24.11
N ASP A 28 -25.93 29.01 -24.28
CA ASP A 28 -24.66 29.26 -23.55
C ASP A 28 -23.66 28.09 -23.65
N LEU A 29 -23.67 27.38 -24.79
CA LEU A 29 -22.81 26.24 -25.06
C LEU A 29 -21.59 26.69 -25.88
N PRO A 30 -20.37 26.58 -25.35
CA PRO A 30 -19.18 26.99 -26.08
C PRO A 30 -18.91 26.02 -27.24
N ALA A 31 -19.03 26.50 -28.48
CA ALA A 31 -18.85 25.72 -29.71
C ALA A 31 -17.55 24.89 -29.76
N LYS A 32 -16.49 25.31 -29.05
CA LYS A 32 -15.23 24.57 -28.97
C LYS A 32 -15.30 23.31 -28.10
N LYS A 33 -16.23 23.23 -27.13
CA LYS A 33 -16.35 22.13 -26.17
C LYS A 33 -17.48 21.15 -26.49
N VAL A 34 -18.25 21.41 -27.54
CA VAL A 34 -19.41 20.60 -27.91
C VAL A 34 -19.25 20.00 -29.31
N ALA A 35 -19.88 18.85 -29.55
CA ALA A 35 -20.09 18.29 -30.87
C ALA A 35 -21.59 18.30 -31.17
N VAL A 36 -21.94 18.62 -32.42
CA VAL A 36 -23.31 18.70 -32.92
C VAL A 36 -23.48 17.70 -34.04
N GLU A 37 -24.46 16.82 -33.89
CA GLU A 37 -25.02 16.00 -34.95
C GLU A 37 -26.33 16.64 -35.43
N ARG A 38 -26.59 16.63 -36.74
CA ARG A 38 -27.85 17.05 -37.35
C ARG A 38 -28.39 15.93 -38.19
N ASN A 39 -29.60 15.46 -37.90
CA ASN A 39 -30.30 14.41 -38.64
C ASN A 39 -29.43 13.15 -38.85
N ARG A 40 -28.68 12.72 -37.82
CA ARG A 40 -27.72 11.59 -37.86
C ARG A 40 -26.42 11.83 -38.63
N GLU A 41 -26.15 13.07 -39.03
CA GLU A 41 -24.88 13.46 -39.63
C GLU A 41 -24.09 14.38 -38.70
N ILE A 42 -22.85 14.00 -38.38
CA ILE A 42 -21.96 14.83 -37.57
C ILE A 42 -21.61 16.08 -38.36
N VAL A 43 -21.95 17.25 -37.81
CA VAL A 43 -21.59 18.53 -38.41
C VAL A 43 -20.18 18.91 -37.94
N PRO A 44 -19.22 19.13 -38.87
CA PRO A 44 -17.89 19.58 -38.50
C PRO A 44 -17.94 20.91 -37.73
N ARG A 45 -17.22 21.02 -36.61
CA ARG A 45 -17.18 22.24 -35.79
C ARG A 45 -16.85 23.51 -36.58
N SER A 46 -16.04 23.39 -37.63
CA SER A 46 -15.66 24.52 -38.49
C SER A 46 -16.82 25.10 -39.31
N THR A 47 -17.91 24.35 -39.50
CA THR A 47 -19.05 24.77 -40.35
C THR A 47 -20.27 25.22 -39.54
N TYR A 48 -20.20 25.27 -38.20
CA TYR A 48 -21.33 25.72 -37.35
C TYR A 48 -21.78 27.15 -37.65
N ALA A 49 -20.87 27.97 -38.16
CA ALA A 49 -21.18 29.33 -38.59
C ALA A 49 -21.91 29.39 -39.94
N ASP A 50 -21.93 28.33 -40.74
CA ASP A 50 -22.46 28.34 -42.12
C ASP A 50 -23.71 27.47 -42.29
N VAL A 51 -23.91 26.49 -41.42
CA VAL A 51 -25.05 25.57 -41.49
C VAL A 51 -26.30 26.20 -40.89
N THR A 52 -27.25 26.55 -41.75
CA THR A 52 -28.61 27.03 -41.39
C THR A 52 -29.51 25.85 -41.01
N LEU A 53 -30.22 25.98 -39.89
CA LEU A 53 -31.22 25.02 -39.43
C LEU A 53 -32.54 25.19 -40.21
N ALA A 54 -33.26 24.09 -40.38
CA ALA A 54 -34.57 24.02 -41.01
C ALA A 54 -35.62 23.53 -40.01
N ASP A 55 -36.89 23.87 -40.28
CA ASP A 55 -38.01 23.36 -39.49
C ASP A 55 -38.05 21.83 -39.52
N GLY A 56 -38.18 21.20 -38.36
CA GLY A 56 -38.18 19.75 -38.19
C GLY A 56 -36.80 19.07 -38.08
N ASP A 57 -35.69 19.81 -38.12
CA ASP A 57 -34.36 19.22 -37.87
C ASP A 57 -34.28 18.56 -36.49
N ALA A 58 -33.57 17.43 -36.41
CA ALA A 58 -33.16 16.81 -35.15
C ALA A 58 -31.67 17.06 -34.90
N LEU A 59 -31.32 17.57 -33.71
CA LEU A 59 -29.96 17.87 -33.29
C LEU A 59 -29.61 17.09 -32.02
N GLU A 60 -28.42 16.48 -32.01
CA GLU A 60 -27.78 15.96 -30.79
C GLU A 60 -26.54 16.81 -30.48
N ILE A 61 -26.49 17.42 -29.30
CA ILE A 61 -25.39 18.25 -28.82
C ILE A 61 -24.79 17.62 -27.57
N VAL A 62 -23.53 17.23 -27.67
CA VAL A 62 -22.79 16.51 -26.60
C VAL A 62 -21.51 17.24 -26.19
N HIS A 63 -21.08 17.06 -24.94
CA HIS A 63 -19.80 17.56 -24.43
C HIS A 63 -19.14 16.52 -23.51
N PHE A 64 -17.83 16.66 -23.29
CA PHE A 64 -17.11 15.81 -22.33
C PHE A 64 -17.41 16.26 -20.89
N VAL A 65 -17.68 15.30 -20.00
CA VAL A 65 -17.85 15.49 -18.55
C VAL A 65 -16.61 14.95 -17.85
N GLY A 66 -15.97 15.75 -16.99
CA GLY A 66 -14.83 15.33 -16.18
C GLY A 66 -14.90 15.97 -14.79
N GLY A 67 -14.85 15.14 -13.74
CA GLY A 67 -14.77 15.60 -12.36
C GLY A 67 -13.32 15.85 -11.94
N GLY A 68 -13.10 16.84 -11.08
CA GLY A 68 -11.80 17.13 -10.48
C GLY A 68 -12.01 17.82 -9.13
N GLN A 69 -11.33 17.32 -8.11
CA GLN A 69 -11.19 18.00 -6.83
C GLN A 69 -9.70 18.26 -6.65
N ASP A 70 -9.33 19.53 -6.55
CA ASP A 70 -7.98 19.95 -6.17
C ASP A 70 -7.79 19.67 -4.68
N ASP A 71 -6.60 19.22 -4.29
CA ASP A 71 -5.94 19.74 -3.08
C ASP A 71 -4.47 19.31 -2.99
N ASP A 72 -3.59 20.31 -3.12
CA ASP A 72 -2.17 20.29 -2.77
C ASP A 72 -2.01 20.51 -1.26
N ALA A 73 -2.20 19.45 -0.46
CA ALA A 73 -1.77 19.45 0.93
C ALA A 73 -0.40 18.77 1.03
N LYS A 74 0.63 19.47 1.53
CA LYS A 74 1.94 18.87 1.85
C LYS A 74 1.73 17.78 2.90
N ASP A 75 1.86 16.54 2.44
CA ASP A 75 1.56 15.36 3.24
C ASP A 75 2.64 15.13 4.32
N THR A 76 2.19 15.06 5.58
CA THR A 76 3.03 14.81 6.75
C THR A 76 2.80 13.41 7.34
N ASP A 77 2.26 12.46 6.56
CA ASP A 77 1.97 11.10 7.01
C ASP A 77 3.23 10.39 7.51
N HIS A 78 3.12 9.85 8.71
CA HIS A 78 4.17 9.13 9.41
C HIS A 78 3.53 8.05 10.27
N TRP A 79 4.35 7.20 10.86
CA TRP A 79 3.92 6.25 11.87
C TRP A 79 4.92 6.19 13.00
N GLU A 80 4.47 5.68 14.14
CA GLU A 80 5.28 5.59 15.35
C GLU A 80 5.23 4.18 15.93
N VAL A 81 6.36 3.72 16.46
CA VAL A 81 6.46 2.50 17.27
C VAL A 81 7.50 2.76 18.36
N ALA A 82 7.22 2.35 19.59
CA ALA A 82 8.14 2.53 20.73
C ALA A 82 8.65 3.98 20.89
N GLY A 83 7.79 4.97 20.67
CA GLY A 83 8.12 6.41 20.76
C GLY A 83 9.04 6.93 19.65
N ARG A 84 9.30 6.14 18.60
CA ARG A 84 10.11 6.53 17.44
C ARG A 84 9.22 6.77 16.24
N ARG A 85 9.45 7.86 15.52
CA ARG A 85 8.70 8.26 14.33
C ARG A 85 9.45 7.89 13.05
N PHE A 86 8.70 7.34 12.09
CA PHE A 86 9.20 6.88 10.80
C PHE A 86 8.34 7.43 9.66
N THR A 87 8.97 7.72 8.53
CA THR A 87 8.29 8.12 7.30
C THR A 87 8.11 6.93 6.36
N SER A 88 9.11 6.04 6.32
CA SER A 88 9.03 4.83 5.52
C SER A 88 8.20 3.78 6.24
N ARG A 89 7.18 3.25 5.55
CA ARG A 89 6.31 2.17 6.03
C ARG A 89 6.78 0.79 5.56
N LEU A 90 7.97 0.71 4.95
CA LEU A 90 8.59 -0.51 4.47
C LEU A 90 9.80 -0.86 5.36
N ILE A 91 9.73 -2.02 6.01
CA ILE A 91 10.84 -2.62 6.75
C ILE A 91 11.43 -3.74 5.89
N VAL A 92 12.76 -3.76 5.74
CA VAL A 92 13.43 -4.78 4.94
C VAL A 92 14.32 -5.68 5.80
N GLY A 93 14.39 -6.96 5.47
CA GLY A 93 15.38 -7.87 6.04
C GLY A 93 16.72 -7.79 5.35
N THR A 94 17.75 -8.31 6.02
CA THR A 94 19.15 -8.30 5.56
C THR A 94 19.66 -9.68 5.12
N GLY A 95 18.80 -10.69 5.11
CA GLY A 95 19.17 -12.07 4.77
C GLY A 95 19.00 -12.39 3.29
N LYS A 96 19.71 -13.43 2.82
CA LYS A 96 19.55 -14.07 1.49
C LYS A 96 20.01 -13.26 0.27
N TYR A 97 20.51 -12.05 0.44
CA TYR A 97 21.21 -11.33 -0.64
C TYR A 97 22.51 -12.05 -1.01
N LYS A 98 22.99 -11.80 -2.23
CA LYS A 98 24.26 -12.33 -2.73
C LYS A 98 25.44 -11.90 -1.84
N ASP A 99 25.45 -10.65 -1.42
CA ASP A 99 26.47 -10.03 -0.58
C ASP A 99 25.90 -8.80 0.16
N TYR A 100 26.67 -8.24 1.08
CA TYR A 100 26.25 -7.06 1.85
C TYR A 100 26.17 -5.78 1.01
N ALA A 101 26.88 -5.70 -0.11
CA ALA A 101 26.79 -4.54 -1.01
C ALA A 101 25.43 -4.52 -1.73
N GLN A 102 24.97 -5.66 -2.23
CA GLN A 102 23.64 -5.80 -2.81
C GLN A 102 22.54 -5.52 -1.79
N ASN A 103 22.71 -6.01 -0.56
CA ASN A 103 21.80 -5.74 0.54
C ASN A 103 21.69 -4.23 0.82
N ALA A 104 22.83 -3.54 1.00
CA ALA A 104 22.82 -2.10 1.24
C ALA A 104 22.19 -1.31 0.09
N ALA A 105 22.49 -1.68 -1.16
CA ALA A 105 21.88 -1.06 -2.34
C ALA A 105 20.36 -1.28 -2.38
N ALA A 106 19.88 -2.47 -2.01
CA ALA A 106 18.45 -2.77 -1.92
C ALA A 106 17.77 -1.99 -0.79
N ALA A 107 18.37 -1.92 0.41
CA ALA A 107 17.83 -1.15 1.53
C ALA A 107 17.74 0.36 1.23
N GLU A 108 18.71 0.91 0.50
CA GLU A 108 18.68 2.30 0.04
C GLU A 108 17.57 2.51 -1.00
N ALA A 109 17.46 1.61 -1.98
CA ALA A 109 16.44 1.70 -3.03
C ALA A 109 15.01 1.52 -2.49
N SER A 110 14.84 0.73 -1.43
CA SER A 110 13.55 0.61 -0.74
C SER A 110 13.21 1.85 0.09
N GLY A 111 14.18 2.72 0.38
CA GLY A 111 14.01 3.85 1.29
C GLY A 111 13.59 3.39 2.69
N ALA A 112 14.04 2.21 3.12
CA ALA A 112 13.68 1.68 4.43
C ALA A 112 14.46 2.42 5.53
N GLU A 113 13.78 2.79 6.61
CA GLU A 113 14.42 3.40 7.79
C GLU A 113 14.74 2.35 8.86
N ILE A 114 14.07 1.19 8.80
CA ILE A 114 14.25 0.05 9.70
C ILE A 114 14.73 -1.16 8.90
N VAL A 115 15.78 -1.83 9.38
CA VAL A 115 16.28 -3.08 8.82
C VAL A 115 16.31 -4.18 9.87
N THR A 116 15.80 -5.37 9.54
CA THR A 116 15.87 -6.50 10.47
C THR A 116 17.22 -7.19 10.38
N VAL A 117 17.78 -7.56 11.53
CA VAL A 117 19.09 -8.23 11.61
C VAL A 117 18.98 -9.51 12.42
N ALA A 118 19.42 -10.63 11.84
CA ALA A 118 19.47 -11.89 12.56
C ALA A 118 20.71 -11.92 13.47
N VAL A 119 20.52 -12.29 14.73
CA VAL A 119 21.63 -12.49 15.67
C VAL A 119 22.31 -13.81 15.33
N ARG A 120 23.57 -13.77 14.87
CA ARG A 120 24.35 -14.96 14.54
C ARG A 120 25.68 -14.99 15.27
N ARG A 121 26.23 -16.19 15.44
CA ARG A 121 27.58 -16.38 15.97
C ARG A 121 28.58 -15.76 14.99
N VAL A 122 29.44 -14.87 15.48
CA VAL A 122 30.58 -14.37 14.73
C VAL A 122 31.64 -15.47 14.65
N ASN A 123 32.22 -15.67 13.47
CA ASN A 123 33.39 -16.54 13.34
C ASN A 123 34.63 -15.80 13.88
N VAL A 124 34.90 -15.96 15.18
CA VAL A 124 36.01 -15.29 15.87
C VAL A 124 37.41 -15.69 15.36
N MET A 125 37.50 -16.77 14.58
CA MET A 125 38.77 -17.26 14.02
C MET A 125 39.13 -16.60 12.69
N ASP A 126 38.16 -15.98 12.00
CA ASP A 126 38.35 -15.33 10.71
C ASP A 126 37.89 -13.87 10.77
N ARG A 127 38.83 -12.98 11.15
CA ARG A 127 38.61 -11.54 11.24
C ARG A 127 38.49 -10.84 9.88
N SER A 128 38.67 -11.55 8.77
CA SER A 128 38.58 -10.98 7.43
C SER A 128 37.16 -10.94 6.87
N GLN A 129 36.20 -11.60 7.53
CA GLN A 129 34.83 -11.62 7.07
C GLN A 129 34.17 -10.25 7.22
N PRO A 130 33.48 -9.76 6.18
CA PRO A 130 32.78 -8.48 6.25
C PRO A 130 31.66 -8.54 7.30
N MET A 131 31.43 -7.42 7.99
CA MET A 131 30.32 -7.29 8.91
C MET A 131 29.19 -6.49 8.26
N LEU A 132 27.95 -6.80 8.60
CA LEU A 132 26.78 -6.08 8.09
C LEU A 132 26.86 -4.56 8.39
N THR A 133 27.39 -4.20 9.56
CA THR A 133 27.57 -2.82 10.01
C THR A 133 28.52 -1.99 9.14
N ASP A 134 29.37 -2.64 8.35
CA ASP A 134 30.28 -1.96 7.43
C ASP A 134 29.53 -1.43 6.19
N PHE A 135 28.32 -1.96 5.92
CA PHE A 135 27.51 -1.64 4.74
C PHE A 135 26.20 -0.94 5.10
N LEU A 136 25.61 -1.27 6.25
CA LEU A 136 24.44 -0.61 6.81
C LEU A 136 24.86 0.08 8.11
N ASP A 137 25.01 1.40 8.09
CA ASP A 137 25.40 2.14 9.29
C ASP A 137 24.22 2.21 10.27
N PRO A 138 24.33 1.71 11.52
CA PRO A 138 23.27 1.80 12.53
C PRO A 138 22.94 3.25 12.96
N LYS A 139 23.72 4.26 12.54
CA LYS A 139 23.35 5.68 12.67
C LYS A 139 22.34 6.14 11.60
N ARG A 140 22.31 5.45 10.46
CA ARG A 140 21.38 5.76 9.34
C ARG A 140 20.14 4.88 9.39
N PHE A 141 20.27 3.63 9.80
CA PHE A 141 19.18 2.67 9.89
C PHE A 141 18.89 2.30 11.33
N THR A 142 17.59 2.25 11.67
CA THR A 142 17.17 1.62 12.93
C THR A 142 17.26 0.11 12.76
N TYR A 143 18.10 -0.52 13.58
CA TYR A 143 18.23 -1.97 13.59
C TYR A 143 17.09 -2.58 14.39
N LEU A 144 16.52 -3.65 13.84
CA LEU A 144 15.49 -4.46 14.48
C LEU A 144 16.01 -5.91 14.63
N PRO A 145 16.79 -6.21 15.68
CA PRO A 145 17.30 -7.55 15.93
C PRO A 145 16.15 -8.54 16.08
N ASN A 146 16.30 -9.72 15.47
CA ASN A 146 15.26 -10.74 15.48
C ASN A 146 15.75 -12.10 16.01
N THR A 147 14.79 -12.95 16.35
CA THR A 147 14.99 -14.31 16.83
C THR A 147 14.76 -15.38 15.76
N ALA A 148 15.00 -15.04 14.49
CA ALA A 148 14.79 -15.97 13.39
C ALA A 148 15.53 -17.30 13.63
N GLY A 149 14.81 -18.41 13.52
CA GLY A 149 15.32 -19.75 13.81
C GLY A 149 15.22 -20.19 15.28
N CYS A 150 14.59 -19.41 16.16
CA CYS A 150 14.23 -19.87 17.50
C CYS A 150 12.91 -20.64 17.47
N PHE A 151 12.85 -21.76 18.19
CA PHE A 151 11.67 -22.63 18.30
C PHE A 151 11.09 -22.69 19.73
N THR A 152 11.73 -22.03 20.68
CA THR A 152 11.30 -21.94 22.07
C THR A 152 11.39 -20.49 22.54
N ALA A 153 10.56 -20.13 23.52
CA ALA A 153 10.60 -18.84 24.18
C ALA A 153 11.97 -18.59 24.82
N ASP A 154 12.55 -19.61 25.44
CA ASP A 154 13.82 -19.50 26.16
C ASP A 154 14.98 -19.15 25.22
N ASP A 155 15.02 -19.78 24.03
CA ASP A 155 16.01 -19.46 22.99
C ASP A 155 15.82 -18.04 22.44
N ALA A 156 14.57 -17.63 22.20
CA ALA A 156 14.24 -16.29 21.71
C ALA A 156 14.64 -15.20 22.71
N ILE A 157 14.27 -15.38 23.99
CA ILE A 157 14.62 -14.47 25.09
C ILE A 157 16.14 -14.36 25.22
N ARG A 158 16.85 -15.49 25.23
CA ARG A 158 18.31 -15.51 25.30
C ARG A 158 18.93 -14.75 24.12
N THR A 159 18.41 -14.96 22.92
CA THR A 159 18.92 -14.33 21.69
C THR A 159 18.79 -12.80 21.75
N LEU A 160 17.64 -12.29 22.18
CA LEU A 160 17.42 -10.83 22.26
C LEU A 160 18.16 -10.17 23.42
N ARG A 161 18.32 -10.87 24.55
CA ARG A 161 19.21 -10.40 25.63
C ARG A 161 20.65 -10.28 25.12
N LEU A 162 21.15 -11.25 24.37
CA LEU A 162 22.48 -11.15 23.75
C LEU A 162 22.57 -10.01 22.73
N ALA A 163 21.52 -9.80 21.93
CA ALA A 163 21.48 -8.67 20.99
C ALA A 163 21.59 -7.32 21.71
N ARG A 164 20.85 -7.17 22.82
CA ARG A 164 20.89 -5.96 23.64
C ARG A 164 22.27 -5.72 24.24
N GLU A 165 22.93 -6.76 24.77
CA GLU A 165 24.29 -6.61 25.29
C GLU A 165 25.32 -6.31 24.19
N ALA A 166 25.10 -6.82 22.96
CA ALA A 166 26.03 -6.63 21.85
C ALA A 166 25.99 -5.23 21.22
N GLY A 167 24.82 -4.56 21.22
CA GLY A 167 24.71 -3.23 20.59
C GLY A 167 23.63 -2.30 21.14
N GLY A 168 23.08 -2.58 22.32
CA GLY A 168 22.24 -1.66 23.07
C GLY A 168 20.82 -1.48 22.52
N TRP A 169 20.33 -2.41 21.69
CA TRP A 169 19.00 -2.30 21.08
C TRP A 169 17.91 -2.84 22.01
N ASN A 170 16.92 -2.01 22.32
CA ASN A 170 15.71 -2.39 23.06
C ASN A 170 14.52 -2.69 22.13
N LEU A 171 14.50 -2.10 20.93
CA LEU A 171 13.49 -2.41 19.91
C LEU A 171 13.87 -3.71 19.20
N VAL A 172 13.00 -4.72 19.27
CA VAL A 172 13.30 -6.08 18.83
C VAL A 172 12.13 -6.70 18.09
N LYS A 173 12.43 -7.55 17.09
CA LYS A 173 11.46 -8.42 16.44
C LYS A 173 11.47 -9.80 17.11
N LEU A 174 10.39 -10.14 17.81
CA LEU A 174 10.20 -11.48 18.36
C LEU A 174 9.57 -12.39 17.31
N GLU A 175 10.20 -13.53 17.06
CA GLU A 175 9.80 -14.58 16.14
C GLU A 175 10.09 -15.95 16.78
N VAL A 176 9.06 -16.68 17.17
CA VAL A 176 9.18 -18.05 17.70
C VAL A 176 8.38 -19.00 16.81
N LEU A 177 9.07 -19.96 16.19
CA LEU A 177 8.50 -20.84 15.17
C LEU A 177 8.11 -22.19 15.78
N GLY A 178 7.05 -22.82 15.27
CA GLY A 178 6.64 -24.16 15.69
C GLY A 178 7.49 -25.27 15.09
N GLU A 179 7.87 -25.14 13.82
CA GLU A 179 8.76 -26.09 13.15
C GLU A 179 9.51 -25.47 11.96
N ALA A 180 10.62 -26.10 11.57
CA ALA A 180 11.49 -25.60 10.52
C ALA A 180 10.90 -25.72 9.10
N ARG A 181 9.89 -26.59 8.90
CA ARG A 181 9.33 -26.84 7.56
C ARG A 181 8.34 -25.75 7.14
N THR A 182 7.39 -25.42 8.01
CA THR A 182 6.35 -24.42 7.71
C THR A 182 6.78 -23.02 8.10
N LEU A 183 7.68 -22.89 9.09
CA LEU A 183 8.05 -21.61 9.69
C LEU A 183 6.82 -20.83 10.19
N TYR A 184 5.77 -21.56 10.59
CA TYR A 184 4.57 -21.00 11.19
C TYR A 184 4.85 -20.67 12.67
N PRO A 185 4.29 -19.57 13.22
CA PRO A 185 4.58 -19.17 14.60
C PRO A 185 3.97 -20.15 15.63
N GLU A 186 4.74 -20.45 16.68
CA GLU A 186 4.24 -21.14 17.87
C GLU A 186 3.68 -20.11 18.85
N MET A 187 2.35 -19.96 18.86
CA MET A 187 1.70 -18.87 19.56
C MET A 187 1.82 -18.95 21.09
N ALA A 188 1.93 -20.16 21.66
CA ALA A 188 2.08 -20.31 23.11
C ALA A 188 3.47 -19.82 23.57
N GLU A 189 4.52 -20.24 22.88
CA GLU A 189 5.89 -19.80 23.17
C GLU A 189 6.07 -18.31 22.83
N THR A 190 5.43 -17.82 21.77
CA THR A 190 5.46 -16.41 21.38
C THR A 190 4.87 -15.51 22.47
N LEU A 191 3.71 -15.88 23.04
CA LEU A 191 3.10 -15.13 24.13
C LEU A 191 3.98 -15.12 25.38
N LYS A 192 4.48 -16.30 25.79
CA LYS A 192 5.40 -16.43 26.93
C LYS A 192 6.65 -15.54 26.77
N ALA A 193 7.28 -15.57 25.59
CA ALA A 193 8.44 -14.73 25.33
C ALA A 193 8.10 -13.23 25.34
N THR A 194 6.95 -12.84 24.79
CA THR A 194 6.49 -11.44 24.80
C THR A 194 6.37 -10.91 26.21
N GLU A 195 5.66 -11.62 27.09
CA GLU A 195 5.46 -11.21 28.50
C GLU A 195 6.78 -11.01 29.25
N ILE A 196 7.75 -11.90 29.03
CA ILE A 196 9.06 -11.84 29.69
C ILE A 196 9.90 -10.68 29.13
N LEU A 197 9.96 -10.53 27.81
CA LEU A 197 10.76 -9.48 27.17
C LEU A 197 10.22 -8.09 27.48
N VAL A 198 8.91 -7.90 27.49
CA VAL A 198 8.30 -6.62 27.90
C VAL A 198 8.65 -6.30 29.36
N LYS A 199 8.58 -7.28 30.27
CA LYS A 199 9.03 -7.10 31.66
C LYS A 199 10.52 -6.77 31.79
N ASP A 200 11.34 -7.30 30.88
CA ASP A 200 12.77 -7.01 30.79
C ASP A 200 13.08 -5.62 30.17
N GLY A 201 12.05 -4.84 29.81
CA GLY A 201 12.18 -3.50 29.26
C GLY A 201 12.46 -3.45 27.76
N PHE A 202 12.14 -4.52 27.01
CA PHE A 202 12.20 -4.50 25.55
C PHE A 202 10.94 -3.88 24.94
N ASP A 203 11.12 -3.17 23.83
CA ASP A 203 10.05 -2.76 22.93
C ASP A 203 9.84 -3.87 21.89
N VAL A 204 8.86 -4.74 22.14
CA VAL A 204 8.68 -5.98 21.37
C VAL A 204 7.74 -5.76 20.18
N MET A 205 8.26 -5.89 18.97
CA MET A 205 7.45 -6.07 17.76
C MET A 205 7.31 -7.58 17.52
N VAL A 206 6.10 -8.12 17.53
CA VAL A 206 5.91 -9.58 17.58
C VAL A 206 5.35 -10.16 16.28
N TYR A 207 6.10 -11.07 15.66
CA TYR A 207 5.61 -11.91 14.56
C TYR A 207 4.60 -12.92 15.08
N CYS A 208 3.44 -13.00 14.45
CA CYS A 208 2.35 -13.87 14.90
C CYS A 208 1.49 -14.42 13.76
N ALA A 209 0.63 -15.38 14.12
CA ALA A 209 -0.44 -15.85 13.23
C ALA A 209 -1.42 -14.72 12.92
N ASP A 210 -2.21 -14.90 11.86
CA ASP A 210 -3.33 -14.04 11.51
C ASP A 210 -4.58 -14.30 12.39
N ASP A 211 -4.40 -14.61 13.69
CA ASP A 211 -5.47 -14.84 14.66
C ASP A 211 -5.77 -13.55 15.46
N PRO A 212 -6.99 -12.98 15.42
CA PRO A 212 -7.32 -11.74 16.12
C PRO A 212 -7.28 -11.84 17.64
N ILE A 213 -7.59 -13.02 18.19
CA ILE A 213 -7.58 -13.27 19.62
C ILE A 213 -6.13 -13.37 20.10
N ALA A 214 -5.28 -14.08 19.36
CA ALA A 214 -3.86 -14.18 19.68
C ALA A 214 -3.17 -12.81 19.57
N ALA A 215 -3.44 -12.05 18.50
CA ALA A 215 -2.98 -10.68 18.34
C ALA A 215 -3.38 -9.78 19.51
N LYS A 216 -4.63 -9.89 19.97
CA LYS A 216 -5.13 -9.12 21.12
C LYS A 216 -4.38 -9.45 22.41
N ARG A 217 -4.12 -10.74 22.67
CA ARG A 217 -3.36 -11.18 23.85
C ARG A 217 -1.92 -10.68 23.84
N LEU A 218 -1.28 -10.66 22.66
CA LEU A 218 0.06 -10.12 22.50
C LEU A 218 0.12 -8.61 22.75
N GLU A 219 -0.89 -7.86 22.28
CA GLU A 219 -1.05 -6.44 22.60
C GLU A 219 -1.22 -6.24 24.12
N GLU A 220 -2.08 -7.01 24.77
CA GLU A 220 -2.32 -6.94 26.23
C GLU A 220 -1.08 -7.33 27.05
N ALA A 221 -0.22 -8.20 26.51
CA ALA A 221 1.08 -8.53 27.08
C ALA A 221 2.11 -7.38 26.96
N GLY A 222 1.78 -6.31 26.24
CA GLY A 222 2.58 -5.10 26.10
C GLY A 222 3.45 -5.04 24.83
N ALA A 223 3.12 -5.82 23.80
CA ALA A 223 3.82 -5.70 22.52
C ALA A 223 3.71 -4.27 21.96
N ALA A 224 4.83 -3.72 21.49
CA ALA A 224 4.90 -2.39 20.88
C ALA A 224 4.30 -2.34 19.46
N ALA A 225 4.27 -3.48 18.77
CA ALA A 225 3.62 -3.65 17.47
C ALA A 225 3.20 -5.12 17.27
N ILE A 226 2.10 -5.34 16.56
CA ILE A 226 1.66 -6.69 16.17
C ILE A 226 2.01 -6.90 14.70
N MET A 227 2.63 -8.04 14.39
CA MET A 227 3.09 -8.36 13.04
C MET A 227 2.50 -9.68 12.54
N PRO A 228 1.21 -9.70 12.16
CA PRO A 228 0.59 -10.91 11.63
C PRO A 228 1.18 -11.27 10.26
N LEU A 229 1.29 -12.56 10.00
CA LEU A 229 1.71 -13.07 8.71
C LEU A 229 0.69 -12.78 7.60
N GLY A 230 1.17 -12.46 6.39
CA GLY A 230 0.32 -12.49 5.19
C GLY A 230 0.10 -13.94 4.72
N SER A 231 1.18 -14.70 4.71
CA SER A 231 1.28 -16.14 4.44
C SER A 231 2.63 -16.66 4.94
N LEU A 232 2.92 -17.96 4.72
CA LEU A 232 4.14 -18.60 5.22
C LEU A 232 5.41 -17.87 4.77
N ILE A 233 6.42 -17.86 5.65
CA ILE A 233 7.69 -17.19 5.42
C ILE A 233 8.34 -17.69 4.11
N GLY A 234 8.64 -16.76 3.21
CA GLY A 234 9.27 -17.05 1.93
C GLY A 234 8.39 -17.75 0.89
N SER A 235 7.10 -17.93 1.15
CA SER A 235 6.18 -18.57 0.19
C SER A 235 5.81 -17.67 -1.00
N GLY A 236 5.77 -16.35 -0.79
CA GLY A 236 5.38 -15.38 -1.82
C GLY A 236 3.90 -15.45 -2.21
N LEU A 237 3.03 -16.00 -1.35
CA LEU A 237 1.60 -16.18 -1.64
C LEU A 237 0.78 -14.91 -1.37
N GLY A 238 1.39 -13.85 -0.84
CA GLY A 238 0.68 -12.62 -0.47
C GLY A 238 -0.22 -12.83 0.75
N ILE A 239 -1.27 -12.01 0.85
CA ILE A 239 -2.22 -12.03 1.98
C ILE A 239 -3.31 -13.07 1.71
N GLN A 240 -3.34 -14.13 2.51
CA GLN A 240 -4.29 -15.23 2.33
C GLN A 240 -5.62 -14.97 3.01
N ASN A 241 -5.62 -14.20 4.11
CA ASN A 241 -6.81 -13.98 4.92
C ASN A 241 -7.05 -12.48 5.21
N PRO A 242 -7.48 -11.71 4.20
CA PRO A 242 -7.65 -10.27 4.33
C PRO A 242 -8.76 -9.89 5.32
N VAL A 243 -9.74 -10.79 5.56
CA VAL A 243 -10.82 -10.55 6.51
C VAL A 243 -10.27 -10.54 7.93
N THR A 244 -9.52 -11.58 8.30
CA THR A 244 -9.01 -11.69 9.66
C THR A 244 -7.90 -10.68 9.94
N LEU A 245 -7.04 -10.40 8.96
CA LEU A 245 -6.06 -9.31 9.05
C LEU A 245 -6.75 -7.96 9.33
N ARG A 246 -7.88 -7.67 8.65
CA ARG A 246 -8.65 -6.44 8.90
C ARG A 246 -9.21 -6.37 10.32
N LEU A 247 -9.68 -7.50 10.87
CA LEU A 247 -10.11 -7.55 12.27
C LEU A 247 -8.97 -7.23 13.24
N ILE A 248 -7.74 -7.66 12.95
CA ILE A 248 -6.56 -7.31 13.77
C ILE A 248 -6.31 -5.81 13.70
N ILE A 249 -6.28 -5.23 12.49
CA ILE A 249 -6.03 -3.81 12.24
C ILE A 249 -7.06 -2.92 12.94
N GLU A 250 -8.35 -3.25 12.84
CA GLU A 250 -9.43 -2.44 13.40
C GLU A 250 -9.47 -2.49 14.94
N ASN A 251 -8.98 -3.58 15.57
CA ASN A 251 -9.05 -3.78 17.02
C ASN A 251 -7.77 -3.39 17.77
N ALA A 252 -6.61 -3.42 17.12
CA ALA A 252 -5.33 -3.09 17.73
C ALA A 252 -5.18 -1.58 17.96
N LYS A 253 -4.59 -1.20 19.10
CA LYS A 253 -4.22 0.19 19.44
C LYS A 253 -2.74 0.47 19.19
N VAL A 254 -1.96 -0.57 18.97
CA VAL A 254 -0.56 -0.52 18.55
C VAL A 254 -0.47 -0.71 17.02
N PRO A 255 0.59 -0.24 16.35
CA PRO A 255 0.73 -0.42 14.90
C PRO A 255 0.70 -1.90 14.51
N VAL A 256 -0.03 -2.19 13.43
CA VAL A 256 -0.11 -3.52 12.82
C VAL A 256 0.67 -3.52 11.51
N LEU A 257 1.64 -4.42 11.36
CA LEU A 257 2.44 -4.55 10.16
C LEU A 257 2.30 -5.95 9.58
N VAL A 258 2.02 -6.10 8.29
CA VAL A 258 2.10 -7.43 7.67
C VAL A 258 3.57 -7.83 7.60
N ASP A 259 3.92 -8.98 8.17
CA ASP A 259 5.28 -9.54 8.15
C ASP A 259 5.30 -10.89 7.45
N ALA A 260 6.16 -11.01 6.44
CA ALA A 260 6.31 -12.21 5.63
C ALA A 260 5.10 -12.56 4.76
N GLY A 261 5.28 -13.57 3.91
CA GLY A 261 4.28 -14.03 2.94
C GLY A 261 4.14 -13.19 1.66
N VAL A 262 4.43 -11.89 1.71
CA VAL A 262 4.48 -11.01 0.53
C VAL A 262 5.40 -11.59 -0.54
N GLY A 263 4.94 -11.63 -1.79
CA GLY A 263 5.69 -12.09 -2.95
C GLY A 263 6.02 -10.99 -3.95
N THR A 264 5.12 -10.02 -4.13
CA THR A 264 5.29 -8.93 -5.09
C THR A 264 4.67 -7.61 -4.62
N ALA A 265 4.88 -6.56 -5.41
CA ALA A 265 4.39 -5.20 -5.16
C ALA A 265 2.89 -5.15 -4.84
N SER A 266 2.04 -5.87 -5.58
CA SER A 266 0.59 -5.86 -5.34
C SER A 266 0.21 -6.34 -3.95
N ASP A 267 0.93 -7.31 -3.38
CA ASP A 267 0.61 -7.83 -2.05
C ASP A 267 0.90 -6.77 -0.97
N ALA A 268 2.03 -6.07 -1.12
CA ALA A 268 2.40 -4.96 -0.23
C ALA A 268 1.41 -3.81 -0.34
N ALA A 269 0.96 -3.47 -1.55
CA ALA A 269 -0.08 -2.47 -1.76
C ALA A 269 -1.39 -2.88 -1.06
N VAL A 270 -1.84 -4.13 -1.20
CA VAL A 270 -3.06 -4.63 -0.54
C VAL A 270 -2.93 -4.57 0.98
N ALA A 271 -1.77 -4.89 1.57
CA ALA A 271 -1.55 -4.73 3.02
C ALA A 271 -1.83 -3.29 3.47
N MET A 272 -1.27 -2.32 2.75
CA MET A 272 -1.45 -0.91 3.06
C MET A 272 -2.88 -0.42 2.81
N GLU A 273 -3.54 -0.89 1.75
CA GLU A 273 -4.95 -0.61 1.45
C GLU A 273 -5.91 -1.14 2.54
N LEU A 274 -5.53 -2.22 3.22
CA LEU A 274 -6.28 -2.76 4.37
C LEU A 274 -6.12 -1.91 5.64
N GLY A 275 -5.13 -1.01 5.67
CA GLY A 275 -4.89 -0.10 6.79
C GLY A 275 -3.69 -0.48 7.67
N CYS A 276 -2.81 -1.38 7.22
CA CYS A 276 -1.57 -1.65 7.95
C CYS A 276 -0.74 -0.37 8.16
N ALA A 277 -0.03 -0.30 9.29
CA ALA A 277 0.93 0.75 9.57
C ALA A 277 2.18 0.61 8.68
N GLY A 278 2.52 -0.61 8.29
CA GLY A 278 3.63 -0.89 7.38
C GLY A 278 3.68 -2.36 6.96
N VAL A 279 4.73 -2.69 6.20
CA VAL A 279 5.00 -4.04 5.71
C VAL A 279 6.45 -4.39 5.98
N LEU A 280 6.70 -5.60 6.48
CA LEU A 280 8.03 -6.18 6.66
C LEU A 280 8.23 -7.32 5.68
N MET A 281 9.30 -7.26 4.89
CA MET A 281 9.63 -8.32 3.94
C MET A 281 11.14 -8.54 3.78
N ASN A 282 11.53 -9.73 3.33
CA ASN A 282 12.91 -10.07 3.00
C ASN A 282 12.97 -10.82 1.67
N THR A 283 12.42 -12.04 1.65
CA THR A 283 12.56 -13.00 0.53
C THR A 283 12.09 -12.42 -0.81
N ALA A 284 10.95 -11.70 -0.82
CA ALA A 284 10.41 -11.10 -2.05
C ALA A 284 11.41 -10.16 -2.75
N ILE A 285 12.23 -9.43 -1.99
CA ILE A 285 13.26 -8.54 -2.52
C ILE A 285 14.53 -9.35 -2.80
N ALA A 286 15.06 -10.06 -1.80
CA ALA A 286 16.37 -10.70 -1.86
C ALA A 286 16.47 -11.80 -2.92
N GLU A 287 15.39 -12.56 -3.16
CA GLU A 287 15.36 -13.65 -4.15
C GLU A 287 14.80 -13.21 -5.51
N ALA A 288 14.48 -11.92 -5.70
CA ALA A 288 14.11 -11.40 -7.01
C ALA A 288 15.28 -11.50 -7.99
N LYS A 289 14.97 -11.61 -9.30
CA LYS A 289 16.00 -11.56 -10.36
C LYS A 289 16.82 -10.27 -10.32
N ASP A 290 16.17 -9.17 -9.95
CA ASP A 290 16.79 -7.87 -9.69
C ASP A 290 16.30 -7.35 -8.31
N PRO A 291 17.07 -7.58 -7.23
CA PRO A 291 16.68 -7.16 -5.89
C PRO A 291 16.56 -5.64 -5.72
N ILE A 292 17.38 -4.85 -6.42
CA ILE A 292 17.37 -3.39 -6.28
C ILE A 292 16.12 -2.82 -6.96
N MET A 293 15.80 -3.32 -8.16
CA MET A 293 14.56 -2.96 -8.83
C MET A 293 13.33 -3.39 -8.03
N MET A 294 13.34 -4.59 -7.45
CA MET A 294 12.25 -5.06 -6.61
C MET A 294 12.10 -4.24 -5.33
N ALA A 295 13.20 -3.85 -4.68
CA ALA A 295 13.18 -2.96 -3.53
C ALA A 295 12.48 -1.62 -3.83
N ARG A 296 12.81 -1.02 -4.99
CA ARG A 296 12.13 0.20 -5.47
C ARG A 296 10.66 -0.03 -5.77
N ALA A 297 10.30 -1.18 -6.37
CA ALA A 297 8.92 -1.52 -6.66
C ALA A 297 8.09 -1.66 -5.37
N MET A 298 8.65 -2.31 -4.34
CA MET A 298 8.01 -2.48 -3.03
C MET A 298 7.82 -1.14 -2.31
N LYS A 299 8.80 -0.23 -2.39
CA LYS A 299 8.66 1.13 -1.87
C LYS A 299 7.44 1.83 -2.47
N LEU A 300 7.38 1.88 -3.81
CA LEU A 300 6.28 2.53 -4.54
C LEU A 300 4.93 1.87 -4.23
N ALA A 301 4.91 0.55 -4.05
CA ALA A 301 3.69 -0.18 -3.73
C ALA A 301 3.16 0.16 -2.33
N VAL A 302 4.04 0.23 -1.33
CA VAL A 302 3.68 0.62 0.03
C VAL A 302 3.17 2.07 0.06
N GLU A 303 3.87 2.98 -0.62
CA GLU A 303 3.45 4.38 -0.76
C GLU A 303 2.07 4.48 -1.45
N SER A 304 1.90 3.79 -2.59
CA SER A 304 0.65 3.79 -3.35
C SER A 304 -0.53 3.23 -2.56
N GLY A 305 -0.33 2.09 -1.89
CA GLY A 305 -1.38 1.48 -1.07
C GLY A 305 -1.75 2.35 0.14
N ARG A 306 -0.78 3.05 0.74
CA ARG A 306 -1.05 3.98 1.84
C ARG A 306 -1.83 5.21 1.36
N LEU A 307 -1.47 5.75 0.20
CA LEU A 307 -2.22 6.84 -0.44
C LEU A 307 -3.65 6.39 -0.77
N ALA A 308 -3.83 5.21 -1.33
CA ALA A 308 -5.15 4.65 -1.65
C ALA A 308 -6.02 4.43 -0.40
N TYR A 309 -5.43 3.97 0.71
CA TYR A 309 -6.12 3.86 1.99
C TYR A 309 -6.65 5.22 2.47
N ARG A 310 -5.78 6.25 2.44
CA ARG A 310 -6.15 7.61 2.90
C ARG A 310 -7.10 8.34 1.97
N ALA A 311 -6.99 8.10 0.66
CA ALA A 311 -7.89 8.66 -0.34
C ALA A 311 -9.33 8.13 -0.22
N GLY A 312 -9.52 6.97 0.41
CA GLY A 312 -10.84 6.34 0.55
C GLY A 312 -11.33 5.80 -0.79
N ARG A 313 -10.93 4.57 -1.12
CA ARG A 313 -11.36 3.91 -2.36
C ARG A 313 -12.89 3.84 -2.50
N MET A 314 -13.37 3.85 -3.74
CA MET A 314 -14.79 3.61 -4.03
C MET A 314 -15.27 2.25 -3.50
N GLY A 315 -16.55 2.17 -3.15
CA GLY A 315 -17.20 0.92 -2.75
C GLY A 315 -17.12 -0.16 -3.84
N LYS A 316 -16.91 -1.41 -3.44
CA LYS A 316 -16.99 -2.55 -4.37
C LYS A 316 -18.46 -2.79 -4.72
N ARG A 317 -18.81 -2.65 -6.00
CA ARG A 317 -20.13 -2.99 -6.53
C ARG A 317 -20.13 -4.43 -7.05
N ARG A 318 -21.27 -5.13 -6.95
CA ARG A 318 -21.43 -6.49 -7.49
C ARG A 318 -21.65 -6.51 -9.01
N TYR A 319 -22.17 -5.43 -9.55
CA TYR A 319 -22.51 -5.27 -10.96
C TYR A 319 -21.98 -3.93 -11.48
N ALA A 320 -21.89 -3.81 -12.80
CA ALA A 320 -21.58 -2.54 -13.44
C ALA A 320 -22.66 -1.50 -13.09
N ASP A 321 -22.21 -0.30 -12.76
CA ASP A 321 -23.05 0.87 -12.57
C ASP A 321 -22.45 1.95 -13.47
N PRO A 322 -23.21 2.50 -14.44
CA PRO A 322 -22.69 3.43 -15.43
C PRO A 322 -21.92 4.57 -14.75
N SER A 323 -20.68 4.82 -15.21
CA SER A 323 -19.88 5.96 -14.74
C SER A 323 -20.45 7.30 -15.19
N SER A 324 -21.30 7.28 -16.21
CA SER A 324 -21.96 8.44 -16.78
C SER A 324 -23.45 8.42 -16.42
N PRO A 325 -24.06 9.56 -16.07
CA PRO A 325 -25.51 9.64 -15.85
C PRO A 325 -26.28 9.04 -17.04
N LEU A 326 -27.32 8.26 -16.76
CA LEU A 326 -28.18 7.69 -17.81
C LEU A 326 -29.02 8.76 -18.54
N ALA A 327 -29.14 9.95 -17.96
CA ALA A 327 -29.76 11.10 -18.59
C ALA A 327 -28.83 11.66 -19.69
N GLY A 328 -29.29 11.67 -20.94
CA GLY A 328 -28.52 12.18 -22.09
C GLY A 328 -27.70 11.13 -22.85
N LEU A 329 -28.02 9.83 -22.70
CA LEU A 329 -27.51 8.79 -23.60
C LEU A 329 -28.29 8.83 -24.93
N ILE A 330 -27.55 8.81 -26.04
CA ILE A 330 -28.07 8.72 -27.43
C ILE A 330 -28.38 7.26 -27.79
#